data_AF-A0A9W4T9X8-F1
#
_entry.id   AF-A0A9W4T9X8-F1
#
_cell.length_a   1.000
_cell.length_b   1.000
_cell.length_c   1.000
_cell.angle_alpha   90.00
_cell.angle_beta   90.00
_cell.angle_gamma   90.00
#
_symmetry.space_group_name_H-M   'P 1'
#
loop_
_entity.id
_entity.type
_entity.pdbx_description
1 polymer ?
#
loop_
_entity_poly.entity_id
_entity_poly.type
_entity_poly.pdbx_seq_one_letter_code
_entity_poly.pdbx_strand_id
1 'polypeptide(L)'
;MDRENEPMSETAILPLVNIVKKEWKKDNVITFLQREDLNLDLDNEDIEIIRSKKIGGKAFLSLTKEELESYGLQPGPAIVIAELVKEIKGEQAATQNRAREAGPDHHKRKPRPNISTEGPIHPQSTTFMLPFLERDIFEDVFNGLYYERKSFVIHGPYQSGKTTFLLALEAALREKFDTDIIQFDMTGATGDISTNGPQVGFTNFLSYFIFQEYLDSSALYTKLQYWQRRLILLIDEFQFIFRSQDLLYFAKAFFNALSFNSHISYVA
;
A
#
# COMPACT_ATOMS: atom_id res chain seq x y z
N MET A 1 13.34 -4.24 -42.92
CA MET A 1 13.86 -4.94 -41.73
C MET A 1 12.97 -4.52 -40.60
N ASP A 2 11.89 -5.27 -40.48
CA ASP A 2 10.79 -5.04 -39.57
C ASP A 2 11.27 -5.35 -38.15
N ARG A 3 11.21 -4.33 -37.29
CA ARG A 3 11.35 -4.45 -35.83
C ARG A 3 10.24 -3.63 -35.19
N GLU A 4 9.01 -4.00 -35.52
CA GLU A 4 7.83 -3.64 -34.74
C GLU A 4 7.11 -4.94 -34.42
N ASN A 5 6.67 -5.07 -33.16
CA ASN A 5 6.03 -6.22 -32.53
C ASN A 5 6.97 -7.19 -31.77
N GLU A 6 7.70 -6.66 -30.78
CA GLU A 6 7.77 -7.40 -29.50
C GLU A 6 6.49 -7.08 -28.72
N PRO A 7 5.68 -8.07 -28.30
CA PRO A 7 4.55 -7.80 -27.43
C PRO A 7 5.10 -7.34 -26.07
N MET A 8 4.86 -6.07 -25.73
CA MET A 8 4.96 -5.61 -24.35
C MET A 8 4.13 -6.55 -23.48
N SER A 9 4.78 -7.30 -22.61
CA SER A 9 4.12 -8.14 -21.62
C SER A 9 3.35 -7.24 -20.66
N GLU A 10 2.07 -7.04 -20.96
CA GLU A 10 1.11 -6.38 -20.09
C GLU A 10 0.99 -7.24 -18.83
N THR A 11 1.67 -6.82 -17.75
CA THR A 11 1.70 -7.60 -16.51
C THR A 11 0.29 -7.71 -15.97
N ALA A 12 -0.23 -8.93 -15.86
CA ALA A 12 -1.60 -9.18 -15.45
C ALA A 12 -1.88 -8.56 -14.08
N ILE A 13 -2.93 -7.74 -13.98
CA ILE A 13 -3.25 -7.03 -12.74
C ILE A 13 -3.91 -8.00 -11.76
N LEU A 14 -3.15 -8.44 -10.77
CA LEU A 14 -3.62 -9.31 -9.70
C LEU A 14 -4.45 -8.55 -8.64
N PRO A 15 -5.47 -9.18 -8.06
CA PRO A 15 -6.34 -8.59 -7.05
C PRO A 15 -5.69 -8.61 -5.67
N LEU A 16 -6.03 -7.64 -4.84
CA LEU A 16 -5.56 -7.57 -3.46
C LEU A 16 -6.16 -8.69 -2.60
N VAL A 17 -5.32 -9.31 -1.76
CA VAL A 17 -5.73 -10.35 -0.78
C VAL A 17 -6.95 -9.94 0.04
N ASN A 18 -7.03 -8.68 0.49
CA ASN A 18 -8.14 -8.21 1.30
C ASN A 18 -9.47 -8.13 0.52
N ILE A 19 -9.41 -7.73 -0.76
CA ILE A 19 -10.59 -7.71 -1.65
C ILE A 19 -11.06 -9.14 -1.89
N VAL A 20 -10.13 -10.02 -2.27
CA VAL A 20 -10.42 -11.45 -2.45
C VAL A 20 -11.05 -12.03 -1.18
N LYS A 21 -10.46 -11.77 -0.01
CA LYS A 21 -10.92 -12.35 1.25
C LYS A 21 -12.29 -11.84 1.72
N LYS A 22 -12.60 -10.55 1.51
CA LYS A 22 -13.79 -9.89 2.08
C LYS A 22 -14.95 -9.78 1.10
N GLU A 23 -14.67 -9.59 -0.18
CA GLU A 23 -15.67 -9.18 -1.17
C GLU A 23 -16.01 -10.31 -2.15
N TRP A 24 -15.06 -11.21 -2.44
CA TRP A 24 -15.31 -12.24 -3.44
C TRP A 24 -16.24 -13.35 -2.95
N LYS A 25 -17.31 -13.51 -3.71
CA LYS A 25 -18.18 -14.68 -3.68
C LYS A 25 -17.70 -15.69 -4.72
N LYS A 26 -18.37 -16.85 -4.77
CA LYS A 26 -18.06 -17.94 -5.70
C LYS A 26 -17.95 -17.48 -7.17
N ASP A 27 -18.83 -16.59 -7.61
CA ASP A 27 -18.86 -16.16 -9.02
C ASP A 27 -17.66 -15.25 -9.36
N ASN A 28 -17.16 -14.49 -8.38
CA ASN A 28 -15.96 -13.67 -8.54
C ASN A 28 -14.70 -14.53 -8.73
N VAL A 29 -14.59 -15.64 -7.98
CA VAL A 29 -13.47 -16.59 -8.12
C VAL A 29 -13.44 -17.18 -9.53
N ILE A 30 -14.61 -17.61 -10.04
CA ILE A 30 -14.70 -18.19 -11.39
C ILE A 30 -14.39 -17.14 -12.46
N THR A 31 -15.00 -15.96 -12.37
CA THR A 31 -14.75 -14.86 -13.32
C THR A 31 -13.27 -14.49 -13.38
N PHE A 32 -12.60 -14.51 -12.22
CA PHE A 32 -11.17 -14.20 -12.15
C PHE A 32 -10.31 -15.28 -12.81
N LEU A 33 -10.56 -16.57 -12.53
CA LEU A 33 -9.78 -17.67 -13.14
C LEU A 33 -9.98 -17.78 -14.65
N GLN A 34 -11.05 -17.20 -15.19
CA GLN A 34 -11.34 -17.16 -16.63
C GLN A 34 -10.73 -15.95 -17.35
N ARG A 35 -9.98 -15.10 -16.65
CA ARG A 35 -9.32 -13.94 -17.27
C ARG A 35 -8.20 -14.38 -18.21
N GLU A 36 -8.28 -13.94 -19.47
CA GLU A 36 -7.30 -14.24 -20.51
C GLU A 36 -5.91 -13.68 -20.18
N ASP A 37 -5.84 -12.52 -19.51
CA ASP A 37 -4.57 -11.87 -19.16
C ASP A 37 -3.75 -12.65 -18.11
N LEU A 38 -4.38 -13.58 -17.37
CA LEU A 38 -3.67 -14.43 -16.41
C LEU A 38 -2.95 -15.61 -17.05
N ASN A 39 -3.28 -15.95 -18.31
CA ASN A 39 -2.67 -17.03 -19.10
C ASN A 39 -2.49 -18.35 -18.32
N LEU A 40 -3.54 -18.78 -17.59
CA LEU A 40 -3.48 -19.94 -16.68
C LEU A 40 -3.62 -21.31 -17.39
N ASP A 41 -3.86 -21.32 -18.71
CA ASP A 41 -4.08 -22.52 -19.53
C ASP A 41 -5.09 -23.51 -18.91
N LEU A 42 -6.21 -22.97 -18.41
CA LEU A 42 -7.31 -23.75 -17.82
C LEU A 42 -8.41 -23.99 -18.86
N ASP A 43 -8.92 -25.21 -18.95
CA ASP A 43 -10.06 -25.51 -19.82
C ASP A 43 -11.41 -25.36 -19.09
N ASN A 44 -12.50 -25.59 -19.82
CA ASN A 44 -13.84 -25.47 -19.24
C ASN A 44 -14.13 -26.53 -18.17
N GLU A 45 -13.51 -27.71 -18.24
CA GLU A 45 -13.70 -28.80 -17.27
C GLU A 45 -13.02 -28.44 -15.94
N ASP A 46 -11.81 -27.89 -15.99
CA ASP A 46 -11.09 -27.37 -14.83
C ASP A 46 -11.89 -26.31 -14.07
N ILE A 47 -12.46 -25.35 -14.81
CA ILE A 47 -13.28 -24.28 -14.24
C ILE A 47 -14.57 -24.83 -13.62
N GLU A 48 -15.22 -25.82 -14.25
CA GLU A 48 -16.42 -26.45 -13.71
C GLU A 48 -16.13 -27.24 -12.43
N ILE A 49 -14.97 -27.89 -12.32
CA ILE A 49 -14.54 -28.56 -11.08
C ILE A 49 -14.49 -27.53 -9.94
N ILE A 50 -13.85 -26.38 -10.13
CA ILE A 50 -13.79 -25.30 -9.13
C ILE A 50 -15.18 -24.74 -8.81
N ARG A 51 -16.02 -24.52 -9.84
CA ARG A 51 -17.40 -24.02 -9.69
C ARG A 51 -18.24 -24.95 -8.82
N SER A 52 -18.10 -26.27 -9.00
CA SER A 52 -18.85 -27.29 -8.26
C SER A 52 -18.58 -27.24 -6.75
N LYS A 53 -17.35 -26.87 -6.34
CA LYS A 53 -16.94 -26.77 -4.94
C LYS A 53 -17.41 -25.49 -4.25
N LYS A 54 -18.00 -24.54 -4.99
CA LYS A 54 -18.58 -23.29 -4.47
C LYS A 54 -17.61 -22.48 -3.60
N ILE A 55 -16.35 -22.42 -4.02
CA ILE A 55 -15.26 -21.79 -3.28
C ILE A 55 -15.43 -20.27 -3.30
N GLY A 56 -15.54 -19.65 -2.12
CA GLY A 56 -15.53 -18.19 -1.96
C GLY A 56 -14.11 -17.66 -1.73
N GLY A 57 -13.91 -16.33 -1.79
CA GLY A 57 -12.57 -15.77 -1.85
C GLY A 57 -11.65 -16.07 -0.66
N LYS A 58 -12.18 -16.15 0.58
CA LYS A 58 -11.38 -16.59 1.74
C LYS A 58 -10.87 -18.03 1.58
N ALA A 59 -11.70 -18.93 1.06
CA ALA A 59 -11.33 -20.32 0.83
C ALA A 59 -10.40 -20.45 -0.38
N PHE A 60 -10.62 -19.65 -1.43
CA PHE A 60 -9.74 -19.56 -2.60
C PHE A 60 -8.29 -19.23 -2.19
N LEU A 61 -8.11 -18.23 -1.32
CA LEU A 61 -6.80 -17.88 -0.78
C LEU A 61 -6.20 -18.99 0.10
N SER A 62 -6.94 -19.98 0.55
CA SER A 62 -6.40 -21.08 1.34
C SER A 62 -6.02 -22.29 0.49
N LEU A 63 -6.36 -22.31 -0.80
CA LEU A 63 -6.16 -23.47 -1.67
C LEU A 63 -4.70 -23.84 -1.77
N THR A 64 -4.44 -25.14 -1.61
CA THR A 64 -3.17 -25.76 -1.94
C THR A 64 -3.30 -26.66 -3.15
N LYS A 65 -2.17 -27.04 -3.73
CA LYS A 65 -2.12 -28.00 -4.83
C LYS A 65 -2.80 -29.31 -4.45
N GLU A 66 -2.55 -29.81 -3.25
CA GLU A 66 -3.08 -31.09 -2.76
C GLU A 66 -4.60 -31.03 -2.60
N GLU A 67 -5.16 -29.91 -2.14
CA GLU A 67 -6.61 -29.71 -2.06
C GLU A 67 -7.24 -29.69 -3.46
N LEU A 68 -6.60 -29.01 -4.42
CA LEU A 68 -7.07 -28.93 -5.81
C LEU A 68 -7.06 -30.31 -6.50
N GLU A 69 -5.99 -31.10 -6.32
CA GLU A 69 -5.93 -32.48 -6.82
C GLU A 69 -7.01 -33.36 -6.17
N SER A 70 -7.28 -33.20 -4.87
CA SER A 70 -8.37 -33.91 -4.18
C SER A 70 -9.76 -33.56 -4.70
N TYR A 71 -9.91 -32.41 -5.35
CA TYR A 71 -11.16 -31.99 -5.98
C TYR A 71 -11.36 -32.60 -7.36
N GLY A 72 -10.32 -33.23 -7.93
CA GLY A 72 -10.33 -33.87 -9.23
C GLY A 72 -9.57 -33.10 -10.32
N LEU A 73 -8.89 -31.99 -9.99
CA LEU A 73 -8.05 -31.29 -10.97
C LEU A 73 -6.79 -32.09 -11.28
N GLN A 74 -6.37 -32.04 -12.54
CA GLN A 74 -5.09 -32.58 -12.94
C GLN A 74 -3.92 -31.78 -12.33
N PRO A 75 -2.73 -32.37 -12.18
CA PRO A 75 -1.60 -31.71 -11.54
C PRO A 75 -1.20 -30.37 -12.16
N GLY A 76 -1.33 -30.20 -13.48
CA GLY A 76 -1.01 -28.95 -14.17
C GLY A 76 -1.87 -27.78 -13.71
N PRO A 77 -3.21 -27.81 -13.95
CA PRO A 77 -4.16 -26.83 -13.44
C PRO A 77 -4.04 -26.57 -11.93
N ALA A 78 -3.84 -27.63 -11.14
CA ALA A 78 -3.69 -27.52 -9.69
C ALA A 78 -2.43 -26.73 -9.28
N ILE A 79 -1.29 -26.93 -9.97
CA ILE A 79 -0.05 -26.17 -9.74
C ILE A 79 -0.26 -24.70 -10.07
N VAL A 80 -0.79 -24.40 -11.26
CA VAL A 80 -0.94 -23.03 -11.75
C VAL A 80 -1.85 -22.21 -10.84
N ILE A 81 -2.98 -22.76 -10.41
CA ILE A 81 -3.89 -22.09 -9.48
C ILE A 81 -3.22 -21.89 -8.11
N ALA A 82 -2.47 -22.87 -7.60
CA ALA A 82 -1.79 -22.75 -6.32
C ALA A 82 -0.66 -21.70 -6.35
N GLU A 83 0.07 -21.59 -7.45
CA GLU A 83 1.10 -20.57 -7.65
C GLU A 83 0.50 -19.18 -7.76
N LEU A 84 -0.62 -19.04 -8.49
CA LEU A 84 -1.39 -17.80 -8.57
C LEU A 84 -1.86 -17.35 -7.17
N VAL A 85 -2.35 -18.28 -6.34
CA VAL A 85 -2.74 -17.97 -4.95
C VAL A 85 -1.55 -17.49 -4.13
N LYS A 86 -0.36 -18.08 -4.30
CA LYS A 86 0.88 -17.62 -3.62
C LYS A 86 1.30 -16.24 -4.11
N GLU A 87 1.17 -15.98 -5.40
CA GLU A 87 1.50 -14.69 -6.02
C GLU A 87 0.58 -13.59 -5.51
N ILE A 88 -0.74 -13.85 -5.47
CA ILE A 88 -1.74 -12.94 -4.88
C ILE A 88 -1.41 -12.62 -3.42
N LYS A 89 -0.85 -13.57 -2.67
CA LYS A 89 -0.42 -13.36 -1.27
C LYS A 89 0.95 -12.70 -1.12
N GLY A 90 1.72 -12.57 -2.20
CA GLY A 90 3.10 -12.08 -2.14
C GLY A 90 4.08 -13.07 -1.47
N GLU A 91 3.77 -14.38 -1.45
CA GLU A 91 4.58 -15.39 -0.77
C GLU A 91 5.85 -15.81 -1.56
N GLN A 92 6.04 -15.33 -2.79
CA GLN A 92 7.16 -15.71 -3.64
C GLN A 92 8.53 -15.12 -3.19
N ALA A 93 8.55 -14.05 -2.40
CA ALA A 93 9.79 -13.44 -1.91
C ALA A 93 10.50 -14.22 -0.78
N ALA A 94 9.88 -15.27 -0.21
CA ALA A 94 10.40 -15.93 1.00
C ALA A 94 11.15 -17.26 0.74
N THR A 95 11.24 -17.74 -0.50
CA THR A 95 11.75 -19.11 -0.76
C THR A 95 13.26 -19.17 -1.05
N GLN A 96 13.94 -18.06 -1.38
CA GLN A 96 15.41 -18.08 -1.56
C GLN A 96 16.21 -17.93 -0.25
N ASN A 97 15.59 -17.45 0.84
CA ASN A 97 16.32 -17.13 2.08
C ASN A 97 16.21 -18.19 3.20
N ARG A 98 15.52 -19.33 2.98
CA ARG A 98 15.27 -20.32 4.05
C ARG A 98 16.41 -21.27 4.39
N ALA A 99 17.59 -21.16 3.76
CA ALA A 99 18.73 -22.01 4.09
C ALA A 99 19.62 -21.47 5.23
N ARG A 100 19.37 -20.26 5.74
CA ARG A 100 20.17 -19.66 6.81
C ARG A 100 19.25 -18.95 7.78
N GLU A 101 18.90 -19.62 8.87
CA GLU A 101 18.44 -19.10 10.17
C GLU A 101 17.41 -20.06 10.77
N ALA A 102 17.92 -21.17 11.30
CA ALA A 102 17.26 -21.91 12.35
C ALA A 102 17.55 -21.22 13.68
N GLY A 103 16.51 -20.74 14.36
CA GLY A 103 16.56 -20.21 15.73
C GLY A 103 15.18 -19.76 16.21
N PRO A 104 14.68 -20.21 17.38
CA PRO A 104 13.27 -20.08 17.74
C PRO A 104 12.96 -18.82 18.58
N ASP A 105 11.65 -18.53 18.63
CA ASP A 105 10.92 -17.57 19.46
C ASP A 105 10.97 -16.08 19.11
N HIS A 106 9.79 -15.50 18.82
CA HIS A 106 9.10 -14.61 19.76
C HIS A 106 7.77 -14.05 19.20
N HIS A 107 6.72 -14.29 19.98
CA HIS A 107 5.54 -13.43 20.26
C HIS A 107 4.89 -12.62 19.12
N LYS A 108 3.59 -12.90 18.92
CA LYS A 108 2.63 -12.11 18.13
C LYS A 108 2.76 -10.60 18.40
N ARG A 109 3.39 -9.85 17.49
CA ARG A 109 3.48 -8.39 17.53
C ARG A 109 2.21 -7.77 16.93
N LYS A 110 1.62 -6.80 17.62
CA LYS A 110 0.58 -5.88 17.07
C LYS A 110 1.11 -5.23 15.78
N PRO A 111 0.23 -4.89 14.81
CA PRO A 111 0.67 -4.25 13.57
C PRO A 111 1.35 -2.92 13.92
N ARG A 112 2.62 -2.81 13.56
CA ARG A 112 3.37 -1.55 13.61
C ARG A 112 3.21 -0.89 12.24
N PRO A 113 3.19 0.45 12.15
CA PRO A 113 3.38 1.11 10.87
C PRO A 113 4.67 0.58 10.21
N ASN A 114 4.65 0.41 8.89
CA ASN A 114 5.82 -0.03 8.11
C ASN A 114 6.81 1.14 8.09
N ILE A 115 7.72 1.14 9.06
CA ILE A 115 8.80 2.12 9.19
C ILE A 115 9.96 1.62 8.33
N SER A 116 10.29 2.33 7.24
CA SER A 116 11.49 2.05 6.46
C SER A 116 12.68 2.77 7.08
N THR A 117 13.78 2.05 7.33
CA THR A 117 14.94 2.60 8.03
C THR A 117 16.00 3.25 7.15
N GLU A 118 15.90 3.04 5.85
CA GLU A 118 16.87 3.48 4.86
C GLU A 118 16.36 4.78 4.22
N GLY A 119 17.14 5.85 4.37
CA GLY A 119 16.87 7.10 3.67
C GLY A 119 17.18 6.96 2.17
N PRO A 120 16.59 7.78 1.28
CA PRO A 120 16.84 7.69 -0.16
C PRO A 120 18.28 8.01 -0.60
N ILE A 121 19.20 8.37 0.28
CA ILE A 121 20.58 8.67 -0.10
C ILE A 121 21.52 7.91 0.83
N HIS A 122 22.28 6.98 0.23
CA HIS A 122 23.38 6.30 0.88
C HIS A 122 24.68 7.08 0.64
N PRO A 123 25.43 7.46 1.69
CA PRO A 123 26.71 8.15 1.53
C PRO A 123 27.84 7.27 0.97
N GLN A 124 27.66 5.94 0.91
CA GLN A 124 28.70 4.99 0.51
C GLN A 124 28.46 4.28 -0.84
N SER A 125 27.34 4.51 -1.50
CA SER A 125 27.15 4.06 -2.88
C SER A 125 27.66 5.14 -3.82
N THR A 126 28.74 4.82 -4.54
CA THR A 126 29.28 5.60 -5.66
C THR A 126 28.28 5.77 -6.82
N THR A 127 27.09 5.21 -6.70
CA THR A 127 25.94 5.39 -7.59
C THR A 127 25.22 6.71 -7.29
N PHE A 128 25.89 7.82 -7.56
CA PHE A 128 25.16 9.03 -7.93
C PHE A 128 24.40 8.72 -9.23
N MET A 129 23.08 8.94 -9.25
CA MET A 129 22.20 8.83 -10.44
C MET A 129 21.71 7.42 -10.83
N LEU A 130 20.80 6.85 -10.05
CA LEU A 130 19.70 6.09 -10.65
C LEU A 130 18.43 6.95 -10.55
N PRO A 131 17.62 7.10 -11.61
CA PRO A 131 16.31 7.74 -11.53
C PRO A 131 15.54 7.20 -10.32
N PHE A 132 14.95 8.09 -9.52
CA PHE A 132 14.29 7.73 -8.26
C PHE A 132 13.20 6.65 -8.41
N LEU A 133 12.63 6.53 -9.61
CA LEU A 133 11.62 5.55 -10.02
C LEU A 133 12.16 4.11 -10.11
N GLU A 134 13.47 3.92 -10.22
CA GLU A 134 14.10 2.59 -10.41
C GLU A 134 14.50 1.92 -9.09
N ARG A 135 14.03 2.44 -7.95
CA ARG A 135 14.38 1.92 -6.64
C ARG A 135 13.23 1.14 -6.03
N ASP A 136 13.55 -0.03 -5.49
CA ASP A 136 12.61 -0.92 -4.80
C ASP A 136 11.74 -0.18 -3.78
N ILE A 137 12.30 0.78 -3.03
CA ILE A 137 11.56 1.57 -2.03
C ILE A 137 10.47 2.44 -2.66
N PHE A 138 10.73 3.05 -3.82
CA PHE A 138 9.73 3.89 -4.49
C PHE A 138 8.55 3.04 -4.94
N GLU A 139 8.83 1.91 -5.61
CA GLU A 139 7.81 0.96 -6.03
C GLU A 139 7.06 0.37 -4.83
N ASP A 140 7.74 0.00 -3.75
CA ASP A 140 7.10 -0.50 -2.52
C ASP A 140 6.14 0.52 -1.90
N VAL A 141 6.56 1.79 -1.80
CA VAL A 141 5.74 2.86 -1.26
C VAL A 141 4.59 3.19 -2.21
N PHE A 142 4.87 3.30 -3.52
CA PHE A 142 3.87 3.58 -4.54
C PHE A 142 2.82 2.48 -4.59
N ASN A 143 3.22 1.21 -4.68
CA ASN A 143 2.34 0.06 -4.75
C ASN A 143 1.61 -0.18 -3.42
N GLY A 144 2.30 0.00 -2.30
CA GLY A 144 1.70 -0.10 -0.97
C GLY A 144 0.67 1.00 -0.68
N LEU A 145 0.92 2.23 -1.14
CA LEU A 145 -0.10 3.27 -1.14
C LEU A 145 -1.21 2.84 -2.09
N TYR A 146 -0.89 2.68 -3.37
CA TYR A 146 -1.84 2.56 -4.46
C TYR A 146 -2.76 1.35 -4.28
N TYR A 147 -2.20 0.16 -4.15
CA TYR A 147 -2.96 -1.07 -4.01
C TYR A 147 -3.35 -1.29 -2.55
N GLU A 148 -2.39 -1.27 -1.63
CA GLU A 148 -2.65 -1.77 -0.28
C GLU A 148 -3.27 -0.74 0.68
N ARG A 149 -3.36 0.53 0.27
CA ARG A 149 -3.83 1.68 1.08
C ARG A 149 -3.07 1.82 2.39
N LYS A 150 -1.80 1.42 2.39
CA LYS A 150 -0.91 1.54 3.54
C LYS A 150 -0.37 2.95 3.63
N SER A 151 -0.22 3.43 4.86
CA SER A 151 0.53 4.65 5.14
C SER A 151 1.98 4.32 5.47
N PHE A 152 2.88 5.22 5.09
CA PHE A 152 4.31 5.04 5.23
C PHE A 152 4.92 6.20 6.00
N VAL A 153 5.96 5.89 6.79
CA VAL A 153 6.85 6.90 7.38
C VAL A 153 8.25 6.60 6.87
N ILE A 154 8.80 7.53 6.09
CA ILE A 154 10.10 7.49 5.44
C ILE A 154 11.05 8.31 6.30
N HIS A 155 11.97 7.63 6.96
CA HIS A 155 13.03 8.32 7.70
C HIS A 155 14.38 8.16 7.01
N GLY A 156 15.23 9.17 7.16
CA GLY A 156 16.56 9.19 6.57
C GLY A 156 17.36 10.39 7.06
N PRO A 157 18.69 10.39 6.89
CA PRO A 157 19.56 11.50 7.28
C PRO A 157 19.11 12.86 6.72
N TYR A 158 19.60 13.95 7.29
CA TYR A 158 19.39 15.28 6.71
C TYR A 158 19.96 15.31 5.27
N GLN A 159 19.26 15.99 4.35
CA GLN A 159 19.55 15.99 2.90
C GLN A 159 19.45 14.62 2.21
N SER A 160 18.71 13.66 2.77
CA SER A 160 18.50 12.35 2.13
C SER A 160 17.52 12.34 0.94
N GLY A 161 17.05 13.50 0.47
CA GLY A 161 16.12 13.59 -0.66
C GLY A 161 14.66 13.22 -0.37
N LYS A 162 14.19 13.33 0.89
CA LYS A 162 12.79 13.02 1.28
C LYS A 162 11.77 13.93 0.56
N THR A 163 12.01 15.23 0.53
CA THR A 163 11.18 16.18 -0.24
C THR A 163 11.14 15.83 -1.73
N THR A 164 12.28 15.50 -2.33
CA THR A 164 12.36 15.06 -3.73
C THR A 164 11.60 13.77 -3.97
N PHE A 165 11.65 12.83 -3.02
CA PHE A 165 10.88 11.59 -3.06
C PHE A 165 9.37 11.88 -3.05
N LEU A 166 8.90 12.75 -2.14
CA LEU A 166 7.48 13.11 -2.06
C LEU A 166 6.99 13.79 -3.34
N LEU A 167 7.80 14.68 -3.94
CA LEU A 167 7.48 15.33 -5.22
C LEU A 167 7.40 14.33 -6.39
N ALA A 168 8.36 13.40 -6.47
CA ALA A 168 8.35 12.35 -7.49
C ALA A 168 7.13 11.42 -7.32
N LEU A 169 6.80 11.10 -6.07
CA LEU A 169 5.65 10.27 -5.73
C LEU A 169 4.34 10.98 -6.07
N GLU A 170 4.22 12.27 -5.76
CA GLU A 170 3.07 13.09 -6.14
C GLU A 170 2.87 13.06 -7.67
N ALA A 171 3.93 13.32 -8.44
CA ALA A 171 3.87 13.33 -9.89
C ALA A 171 3.39 11.98 -10.46
N ALA A 172 3.96 10.87 -9.97
CA ALA A 172 3.56 9.52 -10.39
C ALA A 172 2.11 9.18 -10.02
N LEU A 173 1.65 9.59 -8.83
CA LEU A 173 0.27 9.37 -8.39
C LEU A 173 -0.73 10.21 -9.21
N ARG A 174 -0.39 11.46 -9.54
CA ARG A 174 -1.24 12.34 -10.35
C ARG A 174 -1.36 11.90 -11.81
N GLU A 175 -0.29 11.34 -12.37
CA GLU A 175 -0.29 10.84 -13.75
C GLU A 175 -1.21 9.62 -13.91
N LYS A 176 -1.24 8.75 -12.89
CA LYS A 176 -1.97 7.48 -12.95
C LYS A 176 -3.41 7.55 -12.39
N PHE A 177 -3.78 8.55 -11.58
CA PHE A 177 -5.04 8.52 -10.80
C PHE A 177 -5.85 9.82 -10.72
N ASP A 178 -7.18 9.68 -10.66
CA ASP A 178 -8.15 10.69 -10.21
C ASP A 178 -8.32 10.67 -8.68
N THR A 179 -7.22 10.89 -7.95
CA THR A 179 -7.16 10.86 -6.48
C THR A 179 -6.92 12.25 -5.91
N ASP A 180 -7.54 12.57 -4.77
CA ASP A 180 -7.26 13.81 -4.05
C ASP A 180 -5.91 13.66 -3.34
N ILE A 181 -4.91 14.36 -3.86
CA ILE A 181 -3.55 14.38 -3.31
C ILE A 181 -3.30 15.76 -2.74
N ILE A 182 -2.99 15.79 -1.44
CA ILE A 182 -2.69 17.02 -0.70
C ILE A 182 -1.28 16.89 -0.15
N GLN A 183 -0.39 17.77 -0.61
CA GLN A 183 0.96 17.90 -0.09
C GLN A 183 1.06 19.12 0.82
N PHE A 184 1.70 18.96 1.98
CA PHE A 184 2.00 20.09 2.87
C PHE A 184 3.27 19.87 3.68
N ASP A 185 3.88 20.99 4.08
CA ASP A 185 5.04 21.04 4.98
C ASP A 185 4.55 21.32 6.41
N MET A 186 4.89 20.43 7.34
CA MET A 186 4.48 20.55 8.74
C MET A 186 4.98 21.82 9.44
N THR A 187 6.07 22.44 8.98
CA THR A 187 6.57 23.71 9.52
C THR A 187 5.58 24.86 9.30
N GLY A 188 4.68 24.74 8.32
CA GLY A 188 3.59 25.70 8.09
C GLY A 188 2.66 25.85 9.29
N ALA A 189 2.56 24.84 10.16
CA ALA A 189 1.75 24.89 11.37
C ALA A 189 2.32 25.84 12.44
N THR A 190 3.56 26.33 12.29
CA THR A 190 4.25 27.15 13.29
C THR A 190 3.44 28.40 13.67
N GLY A 191 2.87 29.08 12.69
CA GLY A 191 2.07 30.29 12.93
C GLY A 191 0.83 29.98 13.77
N ASP A 192 0.02 29.02 13.30
CA ASP A 192 -1.24 28.64 13.97
C ASP A 192 -1.00 28.10 15.39
N ILE A 193 0.07 27.34 15.59
CA ILE A 193 0.48 26.82 16.91
C ILE A 193 0.92 27.93 17.85
N SER A 194 1.67 28.91 17.34
CA SER A 194 2.14 30.03 18.16
C SER A 194 0.99 30.94 18.61
N THR A 195 -0.04 31.09 17.78
CA THR A 195 -1.20 31.95 18.08
C THR A 195 -2.25 31.25 18.93
N ASN A 196 -2.57 29.98 18.64
CA ASN A 196 -3.74 29.30 19.21
C ASN A 196 -3.38 28.14 20.16
N GLY A 197 -2.08 27.87 20.34
CA GLY A 197 -1.57 26.73 21.08
C GLY A 197 -1.49 25.44 20.24
N PRO A 198 -0.81 24.39 20.74
CA PRO A 198 -0.49 23.19 19.95
C PRO A 198 -1.69 22.46 19.37
N GLN A 199 -2.76 22.27 20.16
CA GLN A 199 -3.93 21.53 19.71
C GLN A 199 -4.71 22.27 18.63
N VAL A 200 -5.18 23.48 18.96
CA VAL A 200 -6.02 24.28 18.07
C VAL A 200 -5.21 24.71 16.85
N GLY A 201 -3.95 25.07 17.03
CA GLY A 201 -3.07 25.42 15.92
C GLY A 201 -2.85 24.28 14.93
N PHE A 202 -2.59 23.06 15.43
CA PHE A 202 -2.44 21.89 14.57
C PHE A 202 -3.73 21.53 13.83
N THR A 203 -4.88 21.58 14.52
CA THR A 203 -6.19 21.35 13.90
C THR A 203 -6.51 22.41 12.85
N ASN A 204 -6.28 23.69 13.13
CA ASN A 204 -6.51 24.79 12.20
C ASN A 204 -5.68 24.62 10.93
N PHE A 205 -4.38 24.35 11.11
CA PHE A 205 -3.45 24.08 10.01
C PHE A 205 -3.96 22.95 9.11
N LEU A 206 -4.23 21.78 9.67
CA LEU A 206 -4.71 20.63 8.89
C LEU A 206 -6.06 20.88 8.23
N SER A 207 -6.99 21.53 8.93
CA SER A 207 -8.33 21.81 8.41
C SER A 207 -8.26 22.75 7.21
N TYR A 208 -7.41 23.78 7.30
CA TYR A 208 -7.21 24.71 6.20
C TYR A 208 -6.55 24.02 5.00
N PHE A 209 -5.51 23.21 5.21
CA PHE A 209 -4.85 22.50 4.11
C PHE A 209 -5.77 21.48 3.43
N ILE A 210 -6.58 20.74 4.19
CA ILE A 210 -7.41 19.66 3.66
C ILE A 210 -8.73 20.17 3.08
N PHE A 211 -9.36 21.15 3.75
CA PHE A 211 -10.73 21.58 3.43
C PHE A 211 -10.85 23.06 3.03
N GLN A 212 -9.76 23.83 3.07
CA GLN A 212 -9.76 25.29 2.86
C GLN A 212 -10.68 26.04 3.84
N GLU A 213 -10.88 25.47 5.04
CA GLU A 213 -11.74 26.00 6.10
C GLU A 213 -11.11 25.75 7.48
N TYR A 214 -11.31 26.67 8.43
CA TYR A 214 -10.91 26.44 9.82
C TYR A 214 -11.99 25.66 10.56
N LEU A 215 -11.63 24.48 11.06
CA LEU A 215 -12.53 23.57 11.76
C LEU A 215 -12.01 23.29 13.16
N ASP A 216 -12.92 22.98 14.08
CA ASP A 216 -12.53 22.37 15.34
C ASP A 216 -12.16 20.89 15.16
N SER A 217 -11.63 20.28 16.22
CA SER A 217 -11.15 18.88 16.15
C SER A 217 -12.29 17.91 15.80
N SER A 218 -13.49 18.11 16.34
CA SER A 218 -14.63 17.23 16.12
C SER A 218 -15.13 17.30 14.68
N ALA A 219 -15.25 18.52 14.15
CA ALA A 219 -15.64 18.79 12.78
C ALA A 219 -14.61 18.24 11.78
N LEU A 220 -13.31 18.40 12.07
CA LEU A 220 -12.22 17.82 11.28
C LEU A 220 -12.36 16.30 11.16
N TYR A 221 -12.46 15.58 12.29
CA TYR A 221 -12.60 14.13 12.28
C TYR A 221 -13.89 13.68 11.59
N THR A 222 -15.00 14.39 11.80
CA THR A 222 -16.28 14.09 11.15
C THR A 222 -16.16 14.20 9.64
N LYS A 223 -15.62 15.30 9.11
CA LYS A 223 -15.42 15.47 7.66
C LYS A 223 -14.48 14.41 7.08
N LEU A 224 -13.39 14.09 7.77
CA LEU A 224 -12.46 13.04 7.33
C LEU A 224 -13.12 11.65 7.33
N GLN A 225 -13.95 11.35 8.32
CA GLN A 225 -14.67 10.07 8.41
C GLN A 225 -15.65 9.86 7.25
N TYR A 226 -16.36 10.92 6.83
CA TYR A 226 -17.31 10.87 5.73
C TYR A 226 -16.69 11.16 4.35
N TRP A 227 -15.37 11.29 4.27
CA TRP A 227 -14.66 11.52 3.02
C TRP A 227 -14.81 10.30 2.10
N GLN A 228 -15.52 10.48 0.97
CA GLN A 228 -15.89 9.38 0.08
C GLN A 228 -14.83 9.07 -0.98
N ARG A 229 -14.04 10.08 -1.37
CA ARG A 229 -12.96 9.91 -2.34
C ARG A 229 -11.73 9.34 -1.66
N ARG A 230 -10.78 8.88 -2.47
CA ARG A 230 -9.47 8.50 -1.95
C ARG A 230 -8.67 9.78 -1.66
N LEU A 231 -8.13 9.89 -0.45
CA LEU A 231 -7.28 11.00 -0.02
C LEU A 231 -5.88 10.50 0.30
N ILE A 232 -4.87 11.09 -0.33
CA ILE A 232 -3.46 10.83 -0.04
C ILE A 232 -2.83 12.11 0.51
N LEU A 233 -2.30 12.01 1.73
CA LEU A 233 -1.57 13.10 2.39
C LEU A 233 -0.07 12.88 2.21
N LEU A 234 0.62 13.80 1.54
CA LEU A 234 2.07 13.81 1.42
C LEU A 234 2.62 14.87 2.36
N ILE A 235 3.37 14.43 3.37
CA ILE A 235 3.70 15.25 4.53
C ILE A 235 5.22 15.44 4.56
N ASP A 236 5.65 16.67 4.34
CA ASP A 236 7.06 17.03 4.49
C ASP A 236 7.35 17.54 5.91
N GLU A 237 8.63 17.52 6.29
CA GLU A 237 9.12 17.93 7.60
C GLU A 237 8.38 17.27 8.78
N PHE A 238 8.00 15.99 8.65
CA PHE A 238 7.23 15.26 9.66
C PHE A 238 7.86 15.29 11.06
N GLN A 239 9.20 15.39 11.15
CA GLN A 239 9.92 15.59 12.40
C GLN A 239 9.46 16.80 13.22
N PHE A 240 8.78 17.76 12.60
CA PHE A 240 8.23 18.93 13.27
C PHE A 240 7.31 18.56 14.44
N ILE A 241 6.60 17.43 14.38
CA ILE A 241 5.72 16.97 15.47
C ILE A 241 6.46 16.75 16.80
N PHE A 242 7.79 16.54 16.75
CA PHE A 242 8.61 16.32 17.94
C PHE A 242 9.06 17.62 18.63
N ARG A 243 8.67 18.79 18.11
CA ARG A 243 8.98 20.11 18.72
C ARG A 243 8.42 20.27 20.13
N SER A 244 7.28 19.65 20.44
CA SER A 244 6.69 19.65 21.79
C SER A 244 5.97 18.33 22.08
N GLN A 245 5.87 17.98 23.37
CA GLN A 245 5.14 16.77 23.79
C GLN A 245 3.64 16.86 23.47
N ASP A 246 3.06 18.06 23.60
CA ASP A 246 1.65 18.29 23.29
C ASP A 246 1.38 18.10 21.80
N LEU A 247 2.21 18.69 20.93
CA LEU A 247 2.07 18.52 19.48
C LEU A 247 2.22 17.05 19.08
N LEU A 248 3.20 16.35 19.66
CA LEU A 248 3.38 14.92 19.43
C LEU A 248 2.15 14.10 19.84
N TYR A 249 1.56 14.43 20.99
CA TYR A 249 0.36 13.76 21.49
C TYR A 249 -0.82 13.95 20.51
N PHE A 250 -1.09 15.18 20.08
CA PHE A 250 -2.20 15.47 19.17
C PHE A 250 -1.98 14.91 17.77
N ALA A 251 -0.75 15.02 17.23
CA ALA A 251 -0.39 14.43 15.95
C ALA A 251 -0.56 12.91 15.97
N LYS A 252 -0.10 12.22 17.02
CA LYS A 252 -0.32 10.77 17.18
C LYS A 252 -1.79 10.42 17.20
N ALA A 253 -2.62 11.15 17.95
CA ALA A 253 -4.06 10.92 18.00
C ALA A 253 -4.68 11.05 16.60
N PHE A 254 -4.28 12.09 15.85
CA PHE A 254 -4.73 12.33 14.48
C PHE A 254 -4.33 11.20 13.51
N PHE A 255 -3.04 10.85 13.41
CA PHE A 255 -2.59 9.80 12.48
C PHE A 255 -3.10 8.41 12.86
N ASN A 256 -3.31 8.14 14.14
CA ASN A 256 -3.98 6.92 14.58
C ASN A 256 -5.43 6.91 14.09
N ALA A 257 -6.17 8.01 14.22
CA ALA A 257 -7.53 8.12 13.71
C ALA A 257 -7.60 7.91 12.19
N LEU A 258 -6.64 8.49 11.44
CA LEU A 258 -6.52 8.27 10.00
C LEU A 258 -6.27 6.80 9.65
N SER A 259 -5.47 6.10 10.43
CA SER A 259 -5.12 4.69 10.18
C SER A 259 -6.33 3.74 10.27
N PHE A 260 -7.43 4.17 10.91
CA PHE A 260 -8.69 3.43 10.92
C PHE A 260 -9.59 3.72 9.71
N ASN A 261 -9.29 4.75 8.92
CA ASN A 261 -10.08 5.12 7.76
C ASN A 261 -9.52 4.46 6.50
N SER A 262 -10.31 3.60 5.84
CA SER A 262 -9.88 2.86 4.65
C SER A 262 -9.69 3.72 3.40
N HIS A 263 -10.07 5.00 3.42
CA HIS A 263 -10.00 5.90 2.27
C HIS A 263 -8.87 6.92 2.35
N ILE A 264 -8.20 7.01 3.51
CA ILE A 264 -7.14 7.99 3.75
C ILE A 264 -5.82 7.25 3.95
N SER A 265 -4.82 7.62 3.17
CA SER A 265 -3.45 7.14 3.34
C SER A 265 -2.51 8.34 3.44
N TYR A 266 -1.34 8.15 4.06
CA TYR A 266 -0.35 9.21 4.16
C TYR A 266 1.08 8.69 3.96
N VAL A 267 1.95 9.58 3.50
CA VAL A 267 3.40 9.39 3.45
C VAL A 267 4.03 10.56 4.17
N ALA A 268 4.89 10.27 5.13
CA ALA A 268 5.52 11.24 6.02
C ALA A 268 7.01 10.98 6.18
#